data_AF-M3V873-F1
#
_entry.id   AF-M3V873-F1
#
_cell.length_a   1.000
_cell.length_b   1.000
_cell.length_c   1.000
_cell.angle_alpha   90.00
_cell.angle_beta   90.00
_cell.angle_gamma   90.00
#
_symmetry.space_group_name_H-M   'P 1'
#
loop_
_entity.id
_entity.type
_entity.pdbx_description
1 polymer ?
#
loop_
_entity_poly.entity_id
_entity_poly.type
_entity_poly.pdbx_seq_one_letter_code
_entity_poly.pdbx_strand_id
1 'polypeptide(L)' 'MKYLFLVIVSLLLAVQGEVSKEELEKLKEIHDTCLTESGVDQSMPEKAFKGEFTDDPKFKEHLLCFHKK' A
#
# COMPACT_ATOMS: atom_id res chain seq x y z
N MET A 1 -24.87 -8.22 -27.54
CA MET A 1 -24.82 -6.84 -27.01
C MET A 1 -25.26 -6.70 -25.56
N LYS A 2 -26.40 -7.26 -25.11
CA LYS A 2 -26.88 -7.08 -23.71
C LYS A 2 -25.93 -7.62 -22.62
N TYR A 3 -25.35 -8.81 -22.82
CA TYR A 3 -24.38 -9.38 -21.86
C TYR A 3 -23.02 -8.71 -21.90
N LEU A 4 -22.61 -8.19 -23.05
CA LEU A 4 -21.36 -7.46 -23.24
C LEU A 4 -21.38 -6.15 -22.44
N PHE A 5 -22.52 -5.46 -22.43
CA PHE A 5 -22.73 -4.27 -21.61
C PHE A 5 -22.69 -4.57 -20.11
N LEU A 6 -23.26 -5.71 -19.68
CA LEU A 6 -23.26 -6.14 -18.28
C LEU A 6 -21.85 -6.45 -17.74
N VAL A 7 -21.00 -7.07 -18.58
CA VAL A 7 -19.59 -7.34 -18.25
C VAL A 7 -18.79 -6.05 -18.13
N ILE A 8 -18.99 -5.10 -19.04
CA ILE A 8 -18.30 -3.80 -19.02
C ILE A 8 -18.68 -2.99 -17.77
N VAL A 9 -19.97 -2.94 -17.41
CA VAL A 9 -20.43 -2.24 -16.21
C VAL A 9 -19.87 -2.87 -14.93
N SER A 10 -19.81 -4.21 -14.87
CA SER A 10 -19.24 -4.92 -13.71
C SER A 10 -17.73 -4.63 -13.55
N LEU A 11 -16.99 -4.52 -14.66
CA LEU A 11 -15.58 -4.13 -14.64
C LEU A 11 -15.37 -2.69 -14.13
N LEU A 12 -16.23 -1.76 -14.55
CA LEU A 12 -16.13 -0.35 -14.15
C LEU A 12 -16.42 -0.13 -12.66
N LEU A 13 -17.33 -0.93 -12.08
CA LEU A 13 -17.63 -0.87 -10.65
C LEU A 13 -16.47 -1.40 -9.79
N ALA A 14 -15.73 -2.39 -10.27
CA ALA A 14 -14.57 -2.95 -9.55
C ALA A 14 -13.38 -1.97 -9.45
N VAL A 15 -13.34 -0.93 -10.29
CA VAL A 15 -12.26 0.09 -10.29
C VAL A 15 -12.46 1.15 -9.19
N GLN A 16 -13.66 1.28 -8.62
CA GLN A 16 -13.94 2.20 -7.52
C GLN A 16 -13.57 1.56 -6.17
N GLY A 17 -12.30 1.23 -6.00
CA GLY A 17 -11.75 0.89 -4.70
C GLY A 17 -11.61 2.15 -3.85
N GLU A 18 -12.67 2.54 -3.14
CA GLU A 18 -12.58 3.57 -2.11
C GLU A 18 -11.96 2.94 -0.87
N VAL A 19 -10.70 3.27 -0.57
CA VAL A 19 -10.09 2.92 0.71
C VAL A 19 -10.86 3.65 1.81
N SER A 20 -11.45 2.90 2.74
CA SER A 20 -12.21 3.51 3.83
C SER A 20 -11.28 4.34 4.73
N LYS A 21 -11.83 5.34 5.43
CA LYS A 21 -11.03 6.15 6.37
C LYS A 21 -10.38 5.30 7.46
N GLU A 22 -11.08 4.27 7.93
CA GLU A 22 -10.59 3.33 8.94
C GLU A 22 -9.40 2.51 8.42
N GLU A 23 -9.47 2.02 7.17
CA GLU A 23 -8.35 1.30 6.55
C GLU A 23 -7.14 2.21 6.37
N LEU A 24 -7.35 3.47 5.98
CA LEU A 24 -6.27 4.43 5.83
C LEU A 24 -5.60 4.76 7.18
N GLU A 25 -6.37 4.87 8.26
CA GLU A 25 -5.84 5.08 9.60
C GLU A 25 -5.02 3.90 10.09
N LYS A 26 -5.50 2.66 9.90
CA LYS A 26 -4.75 1.45 10.21
C LYS A 26 -3.45 1.36 9.41
N LEU A 27 -3.49 1.70 8.13
CA LEU A 27 -2.31 1.67 7.27
C LEU A 27 -1.23 2.66 7.75
N LYS A 28 -1.64 3.84 8.22
CA LYS A 28 -0.73 4.83 8.83
C LYS A 28 -0.14 4.31 10.14
N GLU A 29 -0.95 3.73 11.01
CA GLU A 29 -0.47 3.17 12.28
C GLU A 29 0.57 2.06 12.06
N ILE A 30 0.31 1.15 11.11
CA ILE A 30 1.25 0.10 10.72
C ILE A 30 2.54 0.72 10.16
N HIS A 31 2.42 1.72 9.29
CA HIS A 31 3.57 2.41 8.72
C HIS A 31 4.45 3.07 9.79
N ASP A 32 3.87 3.85 10.70
CA ASP A 32 4.58 4.55 11.78
C ASP A 32 5.24 3.56 12.75
N THR A 33 4.55 2.47 13.05
CA THR A 33 5.10 1.37 13.87
C THR A 33 6.31 0.75 13.18
N CYS A 34 6.20 0.41 11.90
CA CYS A 34 7.30 -0.20 11.15
C CYS A 34 8.46 0.75 10.88
N LEU A 35 8.22 2.06 10.77
CA LEU A 35 9.29 3.08 10.76
C LEU A 35 10.08 3.05 12.06
N THR A 36 9.37 3.00 13.20
CA THR A 36 9.98 2.95 14.53
C THR A 36 10.75 1.65 14.76
N GLU A 37 10.20 0.50 14.37
CA GLU A 37 10.82 -0.82 14.55
C GLU A 37 12.07 -1.00 13.66
N SER A 38 12.02 -0.60 12.38
CA SER A 38 13.14 -0.77 11.44
C SER A 38 14.20 0.34 11.52
N GLY A 39 13.83 1.52 12.04
CA GLY A 39 14.69 2.70 12.02
C GLY A 39 15.13 3.11 10.60
N VAL A 40 14.32 2.77 9.59
CA VAL A 40 14.52 3.21 8.20
C VAL A 40 14.24 4.70 8.07
N ASP A 41 14.96 5.37 7.18
CA ASP A 41 14.65 6.75 6.84
C ASP A 41 13.29 6.85 6.13
N GLN A 42 12.43 7.77 6.58
CA GLN A 42 11.08 7.95 6.04
C GLN A 42 11.06 8.25 4.53
N SER A 43 12.14 8.81 3.97
CA SER A 43 12.21 9.06 2.53
C SER A 43 12.34 7.78 1.71
N MET A 44 12.76 6.64 2.29
CA MET A 44 12.86 5.38 1.56
C MET A 44 11.49 4.77 1.23
N PRO A 45 10.55 4.60 2.18
CA PRO A 45 9.18 4.21 1.86
C PRO A 45 8.49 5.16 0.87
N GLU A 46 8.68 6.47 1.00
CA GLU A 46 8.10 7.46 0.07
C GLU A 46 8.64 7.32 -1.36
N LYS A 47 9.95 7.04 -1.51
CA LYS A 47 10.56 6.73 -2.81
C LYS A 47 10.05 5.41 -3.36
N ALA A 48 9.89 4.39 -2.53
CA ALA A 48 9.33 3.11 -2.94
C ALA A 48 7.89 3.23 -3.43
N PHE A 49 7.07 4.09 -2.80
CA PHE A 49 5.73 4.44 -3.30
C PHE A 49 5.76 5.11 -4.69
N LYS A 50 6.87 5.75 -5.07
CA LYS A 50 7.10 6.33 -6.40
C LYS A 50 7.75 5.35 -7.39
N GLY A 51 8.01 4.11 -6.97
CA GLY A 51 8.67 3.08 -7.78
C GLY A 51 10.20 3.09 -7.68
N GLU A 52 10.79 3.91 -6.82
CA GLU A 52 12.23 3.94 -6.57
C GLU A 52 12.57 3.04 -5.38
N PHE A 53 13.07 1.84 -5.66
CA PHE A 53 13.46 0.86 -4.65
C PHE A 53 14.96 0.92 -4.34
N THR A 54 15.30 0.66 -3.09
CA THR A 54 16.68 0.54 -2.60
C THR A 54 16.90 -0.85 -2.00
N ASP A 55 18.15 -1.30 -2.01
CA ASP A 55 18.55 -2.58 -1.41
C ASP A 55 18.91 -2.48 0.09
N ASP A 56 18.63 -1.32 0.70
CA ASP A 56 18.94 -1.05 2.10
C ASP A 56 18.33 -2.11 3.05
N PRO A 57 19.12 -2.68 3.97
CA PRO A 57 18.65 -3.73 4.86
C PRO A 57 17.53 -3.27 5.80
N LYS A 58 17.54 -2.01 6.26
CA LYS A 58 16.48 -1.46 7.11
C LYS A 58 15.20 -1.25 6.31
N PHE A 59 15.32 -0.87 5.04
CA PHE A 59 14.16 -0.80 4.16
C PHE A 59 13.52 -2.17 3.93
N LYS A 60 14.33 -3.23 3.79
CA LYS A 60 13.81 -4.61 3.75
C LYS A 60 13.13 -5.01 5.05
N GLU A 61 13.70 -4.65 6.20
CA GLU A 61 13.06 -4.87 7.51
C GLU A 61 11.72 -4.12 7.64
N HIS A 62 11.65 -2.88 7.15
CA HIS A 62 10.41 -2.12 7.10
C HIS A 62 9.33 -2.83 6.26
N LEU A 63 9.69 -3.30 5.06
CA LEU A 63 8.78 -4.06 4.19
C LEU A 63 8.32 -5.38 4.84
N LEU A 64 9.23 -6.08 5.52
CA LEU A 64 8.90 -7.30 6.26
C LEU A 64 7.99 -7.03 7.45
N CYS A 65 8.21 -5.93 8.18
CA CYS A 65 7.31 -5.50 9.25
C CYS A 65 5.92 -5.19 8.70
N PHE A 66 5.85 -4.40 7.64
CA PHE A 66 4.60 -4.00 7.01
C PHE A 66 3.82 -5.20 6.47
N HIS A 67 4.50 -6.21 5.92
CA HIS A 67 3.86 -7.43 5.44
C HIS A 67 3.31 -8.35 6.55
N LYS A 68 3.90 -8.30 7.75
CA LYS A 68 3.50 -9.15 8.88
C LYS A 68 2.32 -8.60 9.67
N LYS A 69 2.04 -7.31 9.56
CA LYS A 69 0.98 -6.60 10.29
C LYS A 69 -0.28 -6.55 9.42
#